data_AF-A0A521CHL6-F1
#
_entry.id   AF-A0A521CHL6-F1
#
_cell.length_a   1.000
_cell.length_b   1.000
_cell.length_c   1.000
_cell.angle_alpha   90.00
_cell.angle_beta   90.00
_cell.angle_gamma   90.00
#
_symmetry.space_group_name_H-M   'P 1'
#
loop_
_entity.id
_entity.type
_entity.pdbx_description
1 polymer ?
#
loop_
_entity_poly.entity_id
_entity_poly.type
_entity_poly.pdbx_seq_one_letter_code
_entity_poly.pdbx_strand_id
1 'polypeptide(L)'
;MKTSPIYRFTVHPLLFVLEFVFKIAAGVVALIVLAAPDSFLDKLATGFGSLSEVYHKLAAWPEKLSYISMVIEDYNTQTAADFHQRYGGQAMDRVMDMLNEGVAFFQAVYQNLAEQPIATIGATLLAFLLFYACGRTCRFVRQRGQGSFLVRKEREIGNRIFKKNEA
;
A
#
# COMPACT_ATOMS: atom_id res chain seq x y z
N MET A 1 15.40 -27.14 12.46
CA MET A 1 15.26 -26.13 13.53
C MET A 1 13.83 -26.16 14.06
N LYS A 2 13.62 -26.50 15.35
CA LYS A 2 12.31 -26.37 16.02
C LYS A 2 12.05 -24.87 16.23
N THR A 3 11.12 -24.27 15.50
CA THR A 3 10.70 -22.88 15.76
C THR A 3 9.92 -22.85 17.08
N SER A 4 10.33 -22.00 18.02
CA SER A 4 9.63 -21.86 19.30
C SER A 4 8.15 -21.48 19.08
N PRO A 5 7.23 -21.86 19.98
CA PRO A 5 5.81 -21.49 19.86
C PRO A 5 5.61 -19.97 19.73
N ILE A 6 6.45 -19.16 20.37
CA ILE A 6 6.47 -17.68 20.27
C ILE A 6 6.70 -17.20 18.83
N TYR A 7 7.62 -17.84 18.10
CA TYR A 7 7.88 -17.50 16.69
C TYR A 7 6.66 -17.76 15.80
N ARG A 8 5.90 -18.81 16.12
CA ARG A 8 4.75 -19.25 15.31
C ARG A 8 3.50 -18.40 15.54
N PHE A 9 3.26 -17.96 16.77
CA PHE A 9 2.06 -17.23 17.15
C PHE A 9 2.21 -15.69 17.13
N THR A 10 3.43 -15.16 17.29
CA THR A 10 3.63 -13.70 17.35
C THR A 10 4.43 -13.18 16.16
N VAL A 11 5.56 -13.80 15.86
CA VAL A 11 6.48 -13.29 14.82
C VAL A 11 5.95 -13.53 13.40
N HIS A 12 5.31 -14.67 13.15
CA HIS A 12 4.74 -14.99 11.83
C HIS A 12 3.63 -14.03 11.36
N PRO A 13 2.58 -13.75 12.15
CA PRO A 13 1.57 -12.77 11.77
C PRO A 13 2.14 -11.35 11.71
N LEU A 14 3.05 -10.97 12.61
CA LEU A 14 3.72 -9.68 12.56
C LEU A 14 4.51 -9.48 11.25
N LEU A 15 5.30 -10.47 10.85
CA LEU A 15 6.05 -10.42 9.58
C LEU A 15 5.12 -10.43 8.35
N PHE A 16 3.93 -11.04 8.46
CA PHE A 16 2.93 -10.99 7.39
C PHE A 16 2.32 -9.59 7.26
N VAL A 17 1.96 -8.96 8.38
CA VAL A 17 1.48 -7.56 8.41
C VAL A 17 2.56 -6.63 7.88
N LEU A 18 3.80 -6.76 8.36
CA LEU A 18 4.94 -5.99 7.86
C LEU A 18 5.20 -6.19 6.36
N GLU A 19 5.12 -7.44 5.86
CA GLU A 19 5.21 -7.71 4.41
C GLU A 19 4.16 -6.92 3.62
N PHE A 20 2.92 -6.90 4.11
CA PHE A 20 1.82 -6.21 3.43
C PHE A 20 2.00 -4.69 3.47
N VAL A 21 2.33 -4.18 4.65
CA VAL A 21 2.67 -2.78 4.90
C VAL A 21 3.77 -2.29 3.96
N PHE A 22 4.90 -3.01 3.86
CA PHE A 22 6.02 -2.58 3.02
C PHE A 22 5.66 -2.57 1.53
N LYS A 23 4.78 -3.47 1.08
CA LYS A 23 4.31 -3.47 -0.32
C LYS A 23 3.38 -2.31 -0.63
N ILE A 24 2.49 -1.98 0.29
CA ILE A 24 1.63 -0.79 0.15
C ILE A 24 2.49 0.46 0.19
N ALA A 25 3.39 0.57 1.17
CA ALA A 25 4.33 1.67 1.28
C ALA A 25 5.18 1.82 0.03
N ALA A 26 5.61 0.73 -0.61
CA ALA A 26 6.34 0.80 -1.88
C ALA A 26 5.54 1.54 -2.96
N GLY A 27 4.24 1.25 -3.11
CA GLY A 27 3.38 1.93 -4.07
C GLY A 27 3.15 3.40 -3.71
N VAL A 28 2.82 3.68 -2.46
CA VAL A 28 2.53 5.05 -2.01
C VAL A 28 3.78 5.93 -2.08
N VAL A 29 4.92 5.45 -1.59
CA VAL A 29 6.18 6.18 -1.66
C VAL A 29 6.59 6.40 -3.11
N ALA A 30 6.42 5.41 -4.00
CA ALA A 30 6.68 5.60 -5.43
C ALA A 30 5.84 6.73 -6.02
N LEU A 31 4.55 6.82 -5.69
CA LEU A 31 3.69 7.91 -6.14
C LEU A 31 4.15 9.27 -5.60
N ILE A 32 4.55 9.33 -4.32
CA ILE A 32 5.07 10.56 -3.70
C ILE A 32 6.37 11.00 -4.39
N VAL A 33 7.30 10.08 -4.63
CA VAL A 33 8.58 10.34 -5.32
C VAL A 33 8.33 10.81 -6.77
N LEU A 34 7.31 10.26 -7.42
CA LEU A 34 6.93 10.64 -8.79
C LEU A 34 6.45 12.09 -8.89
N ALA A 35 5.71 12.56 -7.88
CA ALA A 35 5.19 13.93 -7.81
C ALA A 35 6.13 14.91 -7.09
N ALA A 36 7.13 14.43 -6.34
CA ALA A 36 8.06 15.28 -5.62
C ALA A 36 8.86 16.16 -6.60
N PRO A 37 9.00 17.47 -6.33
CA PRO A 37 9.78 18.36 -7.17
C PRO A 37 11.29 18.09 -7.03
N ASP A 38 12.10 18.84 -7.79
CA ASP A 38 13.55 18.94 -7.63
C ASP A 38 14.37 17.72 -8.06
N SER A 39 15.57 17.56 -7.47
CA SER A 39 16.59 16.64 -7.94
C SER A 39 16.31 15.19 -7.51
N PHE A 40 17.02 14.24 -8.12
CA PHE A 40 16.90 12.80 -7.79
C PHE A 40 16.98 12.49 -6.29
N LEU A 41 17.90 13.12 -5.56
CA LEU A 41 18.09 12.86 -4.13
C LEU A 41 16.96 13.48 -3.29
N ASP A 42 16.48 14.65 -3.66
CA ASP A 42 15.38 15.33 -2.97
C ASP A 42 14.07 14.55 -3.13
N LYS A 43 13.83 13.99 -4.31
CA LYS A 43 12.71 13.08 -4.58
C LYS A 43 12.77 11.85 -3.68
N LEU A 44 13.93 11.20 -3.56
CA LEU A 44 14.11 10.07 -2.65
C LEU A 44 13.92 10.47 -1.19
N ALA A 45 14.52 11.58 -0.76
CA ALA A 45 14.40 12.08 0.61
C ALA A 45 12.93 12.37 0.98
N THR A 46 12.18 12.96 0.06
CA THR A 46 10.73 13.20 0.21
C THR A 46 9.97 11.89 0.32
N GLY A 47 10.27 10.93 -0.56
CA GLY A 47 9.68 9.59 -0.51
C GLY A 47 9.91 8.86 0.81
N PHE A 48 11.17 8.77 1.25
CA PHE A 48 11.52 8.11 2.53
C PHE A 48 11.04 8.90 3.75
N GLY A 49 11.10 10.23 3.71
CA GLY A 49 10.63 11.10 4.79
C GLY A 49 9.11 11.01 5.02
N SER A 50 8.35 10.74 3.95
CA SER A 50 6.89 10.59 4.03
C SER A 50 6.41 9.32 4.72
N LEU A 51 7.30 8.38 5.08
CA LEU A 51 6.94 7.09 5.66
C LEU A 51 5.98 7.20 6.84
N SER A 52 6.30 8.04 7.82
CA SER A 52 5.47 8.21 9.03
C SER A 52 4.07 8.71 8.69
N GLU A 53 3.96 9.61 7.71
CA GLU A 53 2.69 10.17 7.29
C GLU A 53 1.87 9.15 6.49
N VAL A 54 2.51 8.35 5.62
CA VAL A 54 1.88 7.24 4.89
C VAL A 54 1.29 6.22 5.86
N TYR A 55 2.00 5.91 6.95
CA TYR A 55 1.49 5.04 8.00
C TYR A 55 0.22 5.59 8.67
N HIS A 56 0.23 6.87 9.04
CA HIS A 56 -0.94 7.50 9.64
C HIS A 56 -2.12 7.60 8.66
N LYS A 57 -1.86 7.95 7.39
CA LYS A 57 -2.89 8.02 6.35
C LYS A 57 -3.49 6.64 6.04
N LEU A 58 -2.69 5.58 6.03
CA LEU A 58 -3.18 4.20 5.84
C LEU A 58 -4.06 3.73 7.00
N ALA A 59 -3.72 4.09 8.24
CA ALA A 59 -4.55 3.77 9.40
C ALA A 59 -5.91 4.48 9.34
N ALA A 60 -5.96 5.71 8.82
CA ALA A 60 -7.18 6.49 8.67
C ALA A 60 -7.97 6.22 7.36
N TRP A 61 -7.40 5.43 6.45
CA TRP A 61 -7.98 5.19 5.12
C TRP A 61 -9.37 4.55 5.16
N PRO A 62 -9.65 3.52 6.00
CA PRO A 62 -10.98 2.90 6.04
C PRO A 62 -12.09 3.88 6.40
N GLU A 63 -11.82 4.79 7.35
CA GLU A 63 -12.78 5.79 7.81
C GLU A 63 -13.07 6.83 6.72
N LYS A 64 -12.04 7.30 6.02
CA LYS A 64 -12.19 8.23 4.89
C LYS A 64 -12.99 7.63 3.74
N LEU A 65 -12.73 6.38 3.37
CA LEU A 65 -13.48 5.72 2.30
C LEU A 65 -14.96 5.53 2.68
N SER A 66 -15.23 5.11 3.91
CA SER A 66 -16.61 4.95 4.38
C SER A 66 -17.39 6.26 4.32
N TYR A 67 -16.77 7.37 4.74
CA TYR A 67 -17.39 8.69 4.66
C TYR A 67 -17.67 9.09 3.21
N ILE A 68 -16.72 8.90 2.30
CA ILE A 68 -16.88 9.25 0.87
C ILE A 68 -17.98 8.40 0.22
N SER A 69 -17.99 7.09 0.46
CA SER A 69 -19.02 6.20 -0.09
C SER A 69 -20.42 6.62 0.35
N MET A 70 -20.59 6.94 1.64
CA MET A 70 -21.86 7.45 2.17
C MET A 70 -22.29 8.77 1.50
N VAL A 71 -21.35 9.70 1.32
CA VAL A 71 -21.65 11.00 0.68
C VAL A 71 -22.03 10.83 -0.80
N ILE A 72 -21.35 9.95 -1.54
CA ILE A 72 -21.67 9.65 -2.95
C ILE A 72 -23.05 8.97 -3.07
N GLU A 73 -23.34 8.02 -2.18
CA GLU A 73 -24.63 7.34 -2.15
C GLU A 73 -25.77 8.31 -1.83
N ASP A 74 -25.57 9.21 -0.87
CA ASP A 74 -26.53 10.26 -0.53
C ASP A 74 -26.72 11.28 -1.66
N TYR A 75 -25.65 11.64 -2.38
CA TYR A 75 -25.76 12.53 -3.54
C TYR A 75 -26.58 11.92 -4.68
N ASN A 76 -26.44 10.60 -4.90
CA ASN A 76 -27.18 9.89 -5.95
C ASN A 76 -28.63 9.58 -5.58
N THR A 77 -28.98 9.61 -4.29
CA THR A 77 -30.31 9.23 -3.79
C THR A 77 -31.16 10.41 -3.33
N GLN A 78 -30.55 11.53 -2.95
CA GLN A 78 -31.25 12.73 -2.46
C GLN A 78 -31.33 13.82 -3.53
N THR A 79 -32.33 14.69 -3.41
CA THR A 79 -32.39 15.88 -4.26
C THR A 79 -31.29 16.87 -3.86
N ALA A 80 -30.82 17.69 -4.80
CA ALA A 80 -29.74 18.65 -4.56
C ALA A 80 -30.02 19.61 -3.39
N ALA A 81 -31.29 19.94 -3.13
CA ALA A 81 -31.71 20.79 -2.01
C ALA A 81 -31.57 20.08 -0.66
N ASP A 82 -32.01 18.83 -0.56
CA ASP A 82 -31.92 18.04 0.68
C ASP A 82 -30.46 17.72 1.02
N PHE A 83 -29.64 17.42 0.01
CA PHE A 83 -28.20 17.17 0.17
C PHE A 83 -27.48 18.42 0.70
N HIS A 84 -27.77 19.60 0.15
CA HIS A 84 -27.18 20.86 0.58
C HIS A 84 -27.60 21.23 2.01
N GLN A 85 -28.83 20.89 2.41
CA GLN A 85 -29.31 21.10 3.77
C GLN A 85 -28.66 20.15 4.78
N ARG A 86 -28.38 18.90 4.38
CA ARG A 86 -27.85 17.84 5.26
C ARG A 86 -26.33 17.92 5.46
N TYR A 87 -25.58 18.32 4.44
CA TYR A 87 -24.12 18.35 4.47
C TYR A 87 -23.50 19.76 4.33
N GLY A 88 -24.30 20.77 3.95
CA GLY A 88 -23.82 22.13 3.69
C GLY A 88 -22.83 22.21 2.51
N GLY A 89 -22.15 23.35 2.37
CA GLY A 89 -21.05 23.53 1.42
C GLY A 89 -19.83 22.66 1.72
N GLN A 90 -19.59 22.34 3.00
CA GLN A 90 -18.34 21.69 3.45
C GLN A 90 -18.09 20.30 2.88
N ALA A 91 -19.13 19.48 2.66
CA ALA A 91 -18.93 18.16 2.07
C ALA A 91 -18.55 18.27 0.59
N MET A 92 -19.14 19.24 -0.12
CA MET A 92 -18.80 19.49 -1.52
C MET A 92 -17.42 20.14 -1.65
N ASP A 93 -17.07 21.04 -0.73
CA ASP A 93 -15.72 21.62 -0.61
C ASP A 93 -14.67 20.52 -0.43
N ARG A 94 -14.91 19.55 0.47
CA ARG A 94 -13.99 18.40 0.64
C ARG A 94 -13.84 17.54 -0.62
N VAL A 95 -14.91 17.33 -1.37
CA VAL A 95 -14.85 16.57 -2.64
C VAL A 95 -14.06 17.36 -3.69
N MET A 96 -14.31 18.67 -3.79
CA MET A 96 -13.57 19.56 -4.69
C MET A 96 -12.09 19.68 -4.30
N ASP A 97 -11.77 19.73 -3.01
CA ASP A 97 -10.40 19.72 -2.51
C ASP A 97 -9.68 18.44 -2.93
N MET A 98 -10.30 17.26 -2.77
CA MET A 98 -9.71 15.99 -3.22
C MET A 98 -9.50 15.94 -4.74
N LEU A 99 -10.45 16.47 -5.51
CA LEU A 99 -10.31 16.56 -6.97
C LEU A 99 -9.18 17.51 -7.37
N ASN A 100 -9.07 18.66 -6.70
CA ASN A 100 -7.99 19.62 -6.91
C ASN A 100 -6.64 19.03 -6.52
N GLU A 101 -6.53 18.34 -5.39
CA GLU A 101 -5.33 17.60 -4.99
C GLU A 101 -4.94 16.56 -6.05
N GLY A 102 -5.92 15.82 -6.58
CA GLY A 102 -5.71 14.84 -7.65
C GLY A 102 -5.19 15.49 -8.94
N VAL A 103 -5.81 16.59 -9.38
CA VAL A 103 -5.38 17.33 -10.58
C VAL A 103 -3.97 17.91 -10.38
N ALA A 104 -3.70 18.51 -9.22
CA ALA A 104 -2.38 19.05 -8.88
C ALA A 104 -1.31 17.95 -8.88
N PHE A 105 -1.62 16.75 -8.37
CA PHE A 105 -0.73 15.60 -8.45
C PHE A 105 -0.39 15.23 -9.90
N PHE A 106 -1.38 15.09 -10.78
CA PHE A 106 -1.14 14.76 -12.18
C PHE A 106 -0.32 15.83 -12.91
N GLN A 107 -0.59 17.11 -12.62
CA GLN A 107 0.21 18.22 -13.16
C GLN A 107 1.65 18.16 -12.68
N ALA A 108 1.90 17.91 -11.39
CA ALA A 108 3.23 17.78 -10.83
C ALA A 108 4.00 16.59 -11.44
N VAL A 109 3.35 15.43 -11.59
CA VAL A 109 3.94 14.26 -12.26
C VAL A 109 4.29 14.58 -13.71
N TYR A 110 3.38 15.24 -14.43
CA TYR A 110 3.60 15.63 -15.83
C TYR A 110 4.80 16.58 -15.96
N GLN A 111 4.86 17.63 -15.14
CA GLN A 111 5.97 18.58 -15.12
C GLN A 111 7.30 17.89 -14.79
N ASN A 112 7.33 17.04 -13.76
CA ASN A 112 8.52 16.29 -13.37
C ASN A 112 9.04 15.34 -14.46
N LEU A 113 8.11 14.70 -15.20
CA LEU A 113 8.47 13.85 -16.34
C LEU A 113 8.93 14.65 -17.55
N ALA A 114 8.39 15.86 -17.75
CA ALA A 114 8.80 16.74 -18.84
C ALA A 114 10.20 17.36 -18.59
N GLU A 115 10.47 17.78 -17.36
CA GLU A 115 11.73 18.46 -17.01
C GLU A 115 12.87 17.49 -16.70
N GLN A 116 12.60 16.43 -15.93
CA GLN A 116 13.63 15.50 -15.45
C GLN A 116 13.15 14.04 -15.52
N PRO A 117 12.90 13.49 -16.73
CA PRO A 117 12.32 12.16 -16.91
C PRO A 117 13.16 11.04 -16.28
N ILE A 118 14.49 11.06 -16.52
CA ILE A 118 15.39 9.99 -16.05
C ILE A 118 15.50 10.01 -14.53
N ALA A 119 15.65 11.19 -13.93
CA ALA A 119 15.74 11.33 -12.48
C ALA A 119 14.43 10.90 -11.80
N THR A 120 13.30 11.33 -12.34
CA THR A 120 11.97 11.01 -11.81
C THR A 120 11.68 9.51 -11.89
N ILE A 121 11.88 8.89 -13.05
CA ILE A 121 11.67 7.44 -13.23
C ILE A 121 12.67 6.64 -12.38
N GLY A 122 13.94 7.03 -12.39
CA GLY A 122 14.99 6.36 -11.64
C GLY A 122 14.74 6.39 -10.13
N ALA A 123 14.40 7.57 -9.58
CA ALA A 123 14.12 7.74 -8.16
C ALA A 123 12.88 6.92 -7.76
N THR A 124 11.82 6.99 -8.58
CA THR A 124 10.56 6.27 -8.34
C THR A 124 10.80 4.76 -8.31
N LEU A 125 11.52 4.23 -9.31
CA LEU A 125 11.85 2.80 -9.37
C LEU A 125 12.75 2.38 -8.22
N LEU A 126 13.77 3.17 -7.88
CA LEU A 126 14.67 2.84 -6.79
C LEU A 126 13.93 2.80 -5.44
N ALA A 127 13.11 3.82 -5.15
CA ALA A 127 12.30 3.87 -3.95
C ALA A 127 11.35 2.66 -3.87
N PHE A 128 10.62 2.38 -4.97
CA PHE A 128 9.74 1.22 -5.05
C PHE A 128 10.48 -0.09 -4.76
N LEU A 129 11.62 -0.30 -5.44
CA LEU A 129 12.40 -1.54 -5.31
C LEU A 129 12.96 -1.73 -3.90
N LEU A 130 13.40 -0.67 -3.23
CA LEU A 130 13.91 -0.74 -1.86
C LEU A 130 12.81 -1.20 -0.89
N PHE A 131 11.63 -0.56 -0.93
CA PHE A 131 10.50 -0.99 -0.09
C PHE A 131 9.98 -2.38 -0.46
N TYR A 132 9.90 -2.69 -1.75
CA TYR A 132 9.51 -4.01 -2.22
C TYR A 132 10.50 -5.09 -1.75
N ALA A 133 11.80 -4.80 -1.76
CA ALA A 133 12.85 -5.69 -1.26
C ALA A 133 12.74 -5.88 0.25
N CYS A 134 12.41 -4.84 1.03
CA CYS A 134 12.11 -4.98 2.46
C CYS A 134 10.92 -5.91 2.72
N GLY A 135 9.82 -5.75 1.97
CA GLY A 135 8.66 -6.65 2.05
C GLY A 135 9.01 -8.09 1.65
N ARG A 136 9.83 -8.27 0.61
CA ARG A 136 10.35 -9.58 0.20
C ARG A 136 11.26 -10.21 1.25
N THR A 137 12.06 -9.42 1.94
CA THR A 137 12.91 -9.88 3.04
C THR A 137 12.07 -10.35 4.22
N CYS A 138 11.01 -9.60 4.58
CA CYS A 138 10.04 -10.02 5.59
C CYS A 138 9.41 -11.37 5.23
N ARG A 139 9.00 -11.53 3.97
CA ARG A 139 8.49 -12.81 3.45
C ARG A 139 9.54 -13.93 3.54
N PHE A 140 10.78 -13.66 3.15
CA PHE A 140 11.85 -14.65 3.16
C PHE A 140 12.17 -15.11 4.59
N VAL A 141 12.28 -14.18 5.54
CA VAL A 141 12.47 -14.49 6.97
C VAL A 141 11.29 -15.30 7.51
N ARG A 142 10.06 -14.93 7.15
CA ARG A 142 8.84 -15.66 7.54
C ARG A 142 8.79 -17.09 6.96
N GLN A 143 9.32 -17.28 5.74
CA GLN A 143 9.30 -18.56 5.02
C GLN A 143 10.57 -19.41 5.26
N ARG A 144 11.62 -18.85 5.87
CA ARG A 144 12.88 -19.53 6.16
C ARG A 144 12.61 -20.81 6.98
N GLY A 145 12.81 -21.97 6.34
CA GLY A 145 12.64 -23.29 6.95
C GLY A 145 11.24 -23.92 6.87
N GLN A 146 10.23 -23.29 6.28
CA GLN A 146 8.88 -23.87 6.15
C GLN A 146 8.54 -24.41 4.75
N GLY A 147 9.37 -24.14 3.74
CA GLY A 147 9.05 -24.40 2.34
C GLY A 147 7.93 -23.49 1.82
N SER A 148 7.82 -23.34 0.50
CA SER A 148 6.65 -22.66 -0.09
C SER A 148 5.36 -23.37 0.36
N PHE A 149 4.26 -22.62 0.48
CA PHE A 149 2.92 -23.20 0.72
C PHE A 149 2.63 -24.35 -0.26
N LEU A 150 3.09 -24.19 -1.51
CA LEU A 150 2.96 -25.16 -2.59
C LEU A 150 3.75 -26.45 -2.29
N VAL A 151 5.01 -26.34 -1.87
CA VAL A 151 5.85 -27.47 -1.46
C VAL A 151 5.27 -28.19 -0.23
N ARG A 152 4.66 -27.45 0.70
CA ARG A 152 3.96 -28.05 1.85
C ARG A 152 2.72 -28.83 1.41
N LYS A 153 1.90 -28.26 0.53
CA LYS A 153 0.71 -28.91 -0.03
C LYS A 153 1.08 -30.14 -0.86
N GLU A 154 2.10 -30.07 -1.70
CA GLU A 154 2.62 -31.22 -2.46
C GLU A 154 3.08 -32.34 -1.53
N ARG A 155 3.83 -32.02 -0.48
CA ARG A 155 4.29 -33.02 0.50
C ARG A 155 3.14 -33.64 1.29
N GLU A 156 2.09 -32.86 1.59
CA GLU A 156 0.89 -33.34 2.26
C GLU A 156 0.07 -34.27 1.35
N ILE A 157 -0.12 -33.90 0.08
CA ILE A 157 -0.81 -34.73 -0.92
C ILE A 157 -0.01 -36.00 -1.20
N GLY A 158 1.30 -35.90 -1.39
CA GLY A 158 2.19 -37.04 -1.56
C GLY A 158 2.08 -38.02 -0.38
N ASN A 159 2.17 -37.52 0.85
CA ASN A 159 2.02 -38.37 2.04
C ASN A 159 0.65 -39.05 2.12
N ARG A 160 -0.44 -38.41 1.66
CA ARG A 160 -1.77 -39.04 1.63
C ARG A 160 -1.88 -40.14 0.56
N ILE A 161 -1.25 -39.95 -0.59
CA ILE A 161 -1.26 -40.95 -1.67
C ILE A 161 -0.40 -42.16 -1.29
N PHE A 162 0.83 -41.93 -0.82
CA PHE A 162 1.77 -43.00 -0.49
C PHE A 162 1.38 -43.77 0.78
N LYS A 163 0.88 -43.11 1.84
CA LYS A 163 0.40 -43.83 3.04
C LYS A 163 -0.88 -44.64 2.83
N LYS A 164 -1.68 -44.30 1.81
CA LYS A 164 -2.89 -45.08 1.48
C LYS A 164 -2.56 -46.40 0.77
N ASN A 165 -1.35 -46.53 0.23
CA ASN A 165 -0.87 -47.75 -0.42
C ASN A 165 -0.05 -48.66 0.52
N GLU A 166 0.15 -48.27 1.77
CA GLU A 166 0.83 -49.08 2.81
C GLU A 166 -0.15 -49.66 3.85
N ALA A 167 -1.46 -49.52 3.63
CA ALA A 167 -2.53 -50.06 4.48
C ALA A 167 -3.35 -51.13 3.76
#